data_AF-A0A2T6DH07-F1
#
_entry.id   AF-A0A2T6DH07-F1
#
_cell.length_a   1.000
_cell.length_b   1.000
_cell.length_c   1.000
_cell.angle_alpha   90.00
_cell.angle_beta   90.00
_cell.angle_gamma   90.00
#
_symmetry.space_group_name_H-M   'P 1'
#
loop_
_entity.id
_entity.type
_entity.pdbx_description
1 polymer ?
#
loop_
_entity_poly.entity_id
_entity_poly.type
_entity_poly.pdbx_seq_one_letter_code
_entity_poly.pdbx_strand_id
1 'polypeptide(L)'
;MQRILVLFFIIALCPSFSSAREPQEAVGATKLIEFRGEVVPFYENLKRLGSIRTVKPEFPRDEHGRRVSGSAVVGVFVDEQGLPVQVDVIESTPIPECGVKAQAAVKQWRFPKLKRDGHPTKYLVRVPVVFEERP
;
A
#
# COMPACT_ATOMS: atom_id res chain seq x y z
N MET A 1 49.09 -44.17 1.61
CA MET A 1 48.02 -44.22 0.59
C MET A 1 47.66 -42.77 0.24
N GLN A 2 48.35 -42.18 -0.75
CA GLN A 2 47.84 -41.75 -2.07
C GLN A 2 47.26 -40.32 -2.04
N ARG A 3 48.08 -39.27 -2.17
CA ARG A 3 48.36 -38.47 -3.40
C ARG A 3 47.10 -38.04 -4.18
N ILE A 4 46.81 -36.74 -4.25
CA ILE A 4 46.57 -35.96 -5.49
C ILE A 4 46.57 -34.45 -5.17
N LEU A 5 47.48 -33.76 -5.85
CA LEU A 5 47.59 -32.32 -6.02
C LEU A 5 46.85 -31.97 -7.32
N VAL A 6 45.94 -30.99 -7.31
CA VAL A 6 45.56 -30.26 -8.53
C VAL A 6 45.38 -28.78 -8.16
N LEU A 7 46.43 -28.00 -8.40
CA LEU A 7 46.31 -26.58 -8.69
C LEU A 7 45.78 -26.45 -10.13
N PHE A 8 44.63 -25.81 -10.32
CA PHE A 8 44.33 -25.11 -11.57
C PHE A 8 43.93 -23.68 -11.26
N PHE A 9 44.85 -22.83 -11.66
CA PHE A 9 44.78 -21.40 -11.81
C PHE A 9 43.75 -21.07 -12.89
N ILE A 10 42.63 -20.43 -12.55
CA ILE A 10 41.92 -19.56 -13.49
C ILE A 10 41.69 -18.24 -12.78
N ILE A 11 42.64 -17.33 -12.99
CA ILE A 11 42.41 -15.89 -12.89
C ILE A 11 41.54 -15.53 -14.09
N ALA A 12 40.26 -15.29 -13.86
CA ALA A 12 39.42 -14.49 -14.75
C ALA A 12 39.18 -13.15 -14.06
N LEU A 13 39.84 -12.15 -14.63
CA LEU A 13 39.75 -10.74 -14.33
C LEU A 13 38.41 -10.21 -14.89
N CYS A 14 37.73 -9.39 -14.09
CA CYS A 14 36.64 -8.48 -14.48
C CYS A 14 35.28 -9.05 -14.92
N PRO A 15 34.20 -8.25 -14.77
CA PRO A 15 33.97 -7.21 -13.77
C PRO A 15 32.67 -7.52 -13.02
N SER A 16 32.43 -6.80 -11.93
CA SER A 16 31.07 -6.54 -11.43
C SER A 16 30.14 -7.74 -11.51
N PHE A 17 30.09 -8.57 -10.45
CA PHE A 17 28.82 -9.20 -10.13
C PHE A 17 27.86 -8.04 -9.89
N SER A 18 27.29 -7.61 -11.01
CA SER A 18 26.37 -6.52 -11.18
C SER A 18 25.37 -6.81 -10.13
N SER A 19 25.39 -5.98 -9.10
CA SER A 19 24.25 -5.62 -8.27
C SER A 19 23.03 -6.24 -8.92
N ALA A 20 22.71 -7.48 -8.53
CA ALA A 20 21.36 -7.97 -8.62
C ALA A 20 20.72 -7.05 -7.61
N ARG A 21 20.35 -5.87 -8.13
CA ARG A 21 19.63 -4.84 -7.44
C ARG A 21 18.44 -5.63 -6.95
N GLU A 22 18.47 -6.02 -5.67
CA GLU A 22 17.38 -6.70 -5.01
C GLU A 22 16.13 -6.03 -5.55
N PRO A 23 15.29 -6.77 -6.31
CA PRO A 23 14.18 -6.19 -7.03
C PRO A 23 13.41 -5.42 -5.98
N GLN A 24 13.45 -4.08 -6.06
CA GLN A 24 13.19 -3.22 -4.91
C GLN A 24 11.89 -3.69 -4.30
N GLU A 25 12.01 -4.38 -3.16
CA GLU A 25 11.05 -5.36 -2.69
C GLU A 25 9.87 -4.59 -2.10
N ALA A 26 9.08 -4.03 -3.02
CA ALA A 26 7.80 -3.40 -2.86
C ALA A 26 7.58 -2.84 -1.45
N VAL A 27 8.45 -1.92 -0.98
CA VAL A 27 8.62 -1.44 0.41
C VAL A 27 7.44 -1.84 1.32
N GLY A 28 7.47 -3.06 1.85
CA GLY A 28 6.51 -3.48 2.85
C GLY A 28 5.13 -3.99 2.40
N ALA A 29 5.00 -4.58 1.21
CA ALA A 29 3.80 -5.33 0.85
C ALA A 29 3.64 -6.52 1.80
N THR A 30 2.54 -6.56 2.55
CA THR A 30 2.27 -7.62 3.53
C THR A 30 1.89 -8.92 2.82
N LYS A 31 1.24 -8.82 1.65
CA LYS A 31 0.76 -9.97 0.88
C LYS A 31 0.57 -9.61 -0.60
N LEU A 32 0.64 -10.58 -1.49
CA LEU A 32 0.14 -10.45 -2.86
C LEU A 32 -1.29 -11.00 -2.90
N ILE A 33 -2.22 -10.22 -3.45
CA ILE A 33 -3.62 -10.62 -3.59
C ILE A 33 -4.00 -10.59 -5.06
N GLU A 34 -4.85 -11.53 -5.47
CA GLU A 34 -5.48 -11.47 -6.78
C GLU A 34 -6.66 -10.50 -6.70
N PHE A 35 -6.59 -9.41 -7.45
CA PHE A 35 -7.66 -8.44 -7.56
C PHE A 35 -7.95 -8.21 -9.04
N ARG A 36 -9.18 -8.51 -9.47
CA ARG A 36 -9.63 -8.41 -10.87
C ARG A 36 -8.75 -9.21 -11.87
N GLY A 37 -8.26 -10.39 -11.46
CA GLY A 37 -7.39 -11.22 -12.29
C GLY A 37 -5.95 -10.72 -12.41
N GLU A 38 -5.56 -9.70 -11.64
CA GLU A 38 -4.21 -9.17 -11.56
C GLU A 38 -3.64 -9.41 -10.15
N VAL A 39 -2.42 -9.93 -10.04
CA VAL A 39 -1.74 -10.14 -8.75
C VAL A 39 -1.12 -8.81 -8.33
N VAL A 40 -1.71 -8.17 -7.32
CA VAL A 40 -1.28 -6.84 -6.86
C VAL A 40 -0.77 -6.91 -5.41
N PRO A 41 0.26 -6.12 -5.07
CA PRO A 41 0.73 -6.01 -3.71
C PRO A 41 -0.31 -5.33 -2.81
N PHE A 42 -0.53 -5.92 -1.65
CA PHE A 42 -1.41 -5.45 -0.61
C PHE A 42 -0.62 -4.88 0.57
N TYR A 43 -0.94 -3.64 0.92
CA TYR A 43 -0.33 -2.91 2.02
C TYR A 43 -1.36 -2.68 3.12
N GLU A 44 -1.09 -3.25 4.30
CA GLU A 44 -2.01 -3.09 5.44
C GLU A 44 -1.86 -1.72 6.14
N ASN A 45 -0.69 -1.09 5.97
CA ASN A 45 -0.36 0.15 6.66
C ASN A 45 0.08 1.24 5.69
N LEU A 46 -0.75 2.27 5.62
CA LEU A 46 -0.56 3.47 4.81
C LEU A 46 0.78 4.19 5.07
N LYS A 47 1.31 4.17 6.31
CA LYS A 47 2.58 4.83 6.64
C LYS A 47 3.77 4.22 5.89
N ARG A 48 3.67 2.97 5.43
CA ARG A 48 4.75 2.30 4.68
C ARG A 48 4.91 2.82 3.25
N LEU A 49 3.85 3.41 2.69
CA LEU A 49 3.83 3.91 1.32
C LEU A 49 4.59 5.24 1.17
N GLY A 50 4.79 5.95 2.27
CA GLY A 50 5.44 7.26 2.29
C GLY A 50 4.43 8.40 2.41
N SER A 51 4.79 9.56 1.85
CA SER A 51 3.98 10.78 1.96
C SER A 51 2.75 10.69 1.07
N ILE A 52 1.58 10.83 1.69
CA ILE A 52 0.28 10.90 1.02
C ILE A 52 -0.28 12.31 1.15
N ARG A 53 -1.01 12.76 0.13
CA ARG A 53 -1.79 13.99 0.24
C ARG A 53 -3.21 13.64 0.60
N THR A 54 -3.61 14.00 1.82
CA THR A 54 -4.93 13.70 2.36
C THR A 54 -5.79 14.95 2.40
N VAL A 55 -7.09 14.73 2.22
CA VAL A 55 -8.15 15.70 2.50
C VAL A 55 -8.85 15.23 3.76
N LYS A 56 -9.13 16.14 4.70
CA LYS A 56 -9.86 15.76 5.91
C LYS A 56 -11.24 15.22 5.54
N PRO A 57 -11.64 14.06 6.07
CA PRO A 57 -12.98 13.55 5.84
C PRO A 57 -14.02 14.43 6.53
N GLU A 58 -15.19 14.52 5.91
CA GLU A 58 -16.35 15.13 6.55
C GLU A 58 -16.79 14.26 7.74
N PHE A 59 -17.24 14.89 8.82
CA PHE A 59 -17.71 14.14 9.99
C PHE A 59 -19.03 13.42 9.69
N PRO A 60 -19.16 12.13 10.04
CA PRO A 60 -20.42 11.41 9.91
C PRO A 60 -21.44 11.98 10.88
N ARG A 61 -22.70 11.99 10.44
CA ARG A 61 -23.86 12.42 11.24
C ARG A 61 -24.78 11.23 11.48
N ASP A 62 -25.32 11.12 12.68
CA ASP A 62 -26.37 10.14 12.95
C ASP A 62 -27.71 10.57 12.35
N GLU A 63 -28.72 9.72 12.50
CA GLU A 63 -30.11 9.98 12.10
C GLU A 63 -30.72 11.24 12.75
N HIS A 64 -30.12 11.74 13.84
CA HIS A 64 -30.53 12.96 14.54
C HIS A 64 -29.69 14.18 14.13
N GLY A 65 -28.79 14.04 13.16
CA GLY A 65 -27.92 15.12 12.67
C GLY A 65 -26.73 15.45 13.58
N ARG A 66 -26.51 14.67 14.65
CA ARG A 66 -25.40 14.85 15.59
C ARG A 66 -24.12 14.28 15.02
N ARG A 67 -22.99 14.92 15.30
CA ARG A 67 -21.66 14.41 14.91
C ARG A 67 -21.38 13.14 15.69
N VAL A 68 -20.88 12.13 14.99
CA VAL A 68 -20.55 10.84 15.58
C VAL A 68 -19.05 10.61 15.50
N SER A 69 -18.44 10.28 16.63
CA SER A 69 -17.07 9.78 16.66
C SER A 69 -17.06 8.29 16.34
N GLY A 70 -16.05 7.83 15.62
CA GLY A 70 -16.00 6.45 15.14
C GLY A 70 -14.76 6.15 14.32
N SER A 71 -14.74 4.99 13.69
CA SER A 71 -13.67 4.56 12.81
C SER A 71 -14.22 3.82 11.59
N ALA A 72 -13.51 3.93 10.49
CA ALA A 72 -13.80 3.18 9.29
C ALA A 72 -12.50 2.68 8.67
N VAL A 73 -12.50 1.45 8.18
CA VAL A 73 -11.40 0.89 7.41
C VAL A 73 -11.85 0.81 5.97
N VAL A 74 -11.13 1.49 5.09
CA VAL A 74 -11.41 1.46 3.65
C VAL A 74 -10.24 0.79 2.90
N GLY A 75 -10.58 -0.08 1.96
CA GLY A 75 -9.64 -0.65 1.01
C GLY A 75 -9.57 0.23 -0.23
N VAL A 76 -8.37 0.60 -0.64
CA VAL A 76 -8.15 1.49 -1.77
C VAL A 76 -7.28 0.78 -2.79
N PHE A 77 -7.79 0.65 -4.01
CA PHE A 77 -7.01 0.24 -5.15
C PHE A 77 -6.44 1.47 -5.85
N VAL A 78 -5.11 1.56 -5.86
CA VAL A 78 -4.36 2.67 -6.40
C VAL A 78 -3.71 2.24 -7.71
N ASP A 79 -3.82 3.07 -8.74
CA ASP A 79 -3.15 2.85 -10.01
C ASP A 79 -1.65 3.19 -9.99
N GLU A 80 -1.00 2.95 -11.12
CA GLU A 80 0.38 3.30 -11.43
C GLU A 80 0.70 4.79 -11.27
N GLN A 81 -0.32 5.64 -11.36
CA GLN A 81 -0.24 7.09 -11.28
C GLN A 81 -0.49 7.61 -9.86
N GLY A 82 -0.79 6.74 -8.88
CA GLY A 82 -1.08 7.14 -7.50
C GLY A 82 -2.50 7.65 -7.28
N LEU A 83 -3.42 7.36 -8.21
CA LEU A 83 -4.82 7.73 -8.12
C LEU A 83 -5.64 6.56 -7.55
N PRO A 84 -6.56 6.83 -6.61
CA PRO A 84 -7.49 5.82 -6.13
C PRO A 84 -8.54 5.54 -7.23
N VAL A 85 -8.42 4.38 -7.90
CA VAL A 85 -9.36 3.97 -8.96
C VAL A 85 -10.59 3.29 -8.37
N GLN A 86 -10.42 2.58 -7.26
CA GLN A 86 -11.52 1.95 -6.53
C GLN A 86 -11.31 2.11 -5.03
N VAL A 87 -12.41 2.36 -4.32
CA VAL A 87 -12.42 2.52 -2.86
C VAL A 87 -13.61 1.75 -2.33
N ASP A 88 -13.35 0.75 -1.50
CA ASP A 88 -14.36 -0.10 -0.89
C ASP A 88 -14.31 0.05 0.64
N VAL A 89 -15.47 0.10 1.27
CA VAL A 89 -15.56 0.10 2.73
C VAL A 89 -15.44 -1.35 3.21
N ILE A 90 -14.42 -1.62 4.03
CA ILE A 90 -14.19 -2.94 4.61
C ILE A 90 -14.94 -3.04 5.94
N GLU A 91 -14.75 -2.03 6.80
CA GLU A 91 -15.37 -1.96 8.12
C GLU A 91 -15.76 -0.51 8.43
N SER A 92 -16.84 -0.34 9.19
CA SER A 92 -17.31 0.97 9.65
C SER A 92 -18.04 0.84 10.97
N THR A 93 -17.62 1.63 11.95
CA THR A 93 -18.14 1.60 13.33
C THR A 93 -18.26 3.05 13.85
N PRO A 94 -19.30 3.40 14.63
CA PRO A 94 -20.47 2.61 15.01
C PRO A 94 -21.58 2.58 13.95
N ILE A 95 -21.56 3.50 12.98
CA ILE A 95 -22.60 3.63 11.95
C ILE A 95 -22.00 3.46 10.55
N PRO A 96 -22.77 2.97 9.57
CA PRO A 96 -22.31 2.83 8.18
C PRO A 96 -21.92 4.17 7.53
N GLU A 97 -22.52 5.28 7.99
CA GLU A 97 -22.18 6.63 7.54
C GLU A 97 -20.69 6.97 7.73
N CYS A 98 -20.04 6.43 8.77
CA CYS A 98 -18.58 6.55 8.96
C CYS A 98 -17.82 6.03 7.73
N GLY A 99 -18.24 4.88 7.22
CA GLY A 99 -17.67 4.27 6.03
C GLY A 99 -17.91 5.10 4.78
N VAL A 100 -19.12 5.61 4.59
CA VAL A 100 -19.49 6.47 3.45
C VAL A 100 -18.67 7.75 3.42
N LYS A 101 -18.56 8.44 4.57
CA LYS A 101 -17.76 9.68 4.68
C LYS A 101 -16.27 9.42 4.53
N ALA A 102 -15.76 8.33 5.09
CA ALA A 102 -14.37 7.91 4.90
C ALA A 102 -14.08 7.62 3.41
N GLN A 103 -14.96 6.86 2.75
CA GLN A 103 -14.83 6.53 1.33
C GLN A 103 -14.82 7.79 0.46
N ALA A 104 -15.74 8.73 0.71
CA ALA A 104 -15.83 9.99 -0.02
C ALA A 104 -14.56 10.84 0.12
N ALA A 105 -13.98 10.88 1.31
CA ALA A 105 -12.73 11.59 1.56
C ALA A 105 -11.54 10.93 0.87
N VAL A 106 -11.41 9.61 1.02
CA VAL A 106 -10.29 8.84 0.49
C VAL A 106 -10.26 8.82 -1.03
N LYS A 107 -11.42 8.91 -1.70
CA LYS A 107 -11.50 9.13 -3.16
C LYS A 107 -10.78 10.42 -3.61
N GLN A 108 -10.68 11.42 -2.75
CA GLN A 108 -9.99 12.68 -3.05
C GLN A 108 -8.51 12.66 -2.68
N TRP A 109 -8.04 11.61 -2.00
CA TRP A 109 -6.64 11.50 -1.60
C TRP A 109 -5.76 11.24 -2.81
N ARG A 110 -4.47 11.55 -2.65
CA ARG A 110 -3.43 11.19 -3.62
C ARG A 110 -2.40 10.34 -2.93
N PHE A 111 -2.19 9.17 -3.50
CA PHE A 111 -1.29 8.17 -2.99
C PHE A 111 0.06 8.24 -3.72
N PRO A 112 1.16 7.80 -3.10
CA PRO A 112 2.47 7.80 -3.72
C PRO A 112 2.52 6.80 -4.88
N LYS A 113 3.22 7.18 -5.94
CA LYS A 113 3.50 6.29 -7.06
C LYS A 113 4.54 5.27 -6.61
N LEU A 114 4.13 4.01 -6.55
CA LEU A 114 5.07 2.92 -6.29
C LEU A 114 5.64 2.42 -7.60
N LYS A 115 6.91 2.04 -7.55
CA LYS A 115 7.59 1.37 -8.65
C LYS A 115 8.11 0.05 -8.14
N ARG A 116 7.83 -1.02 -8.87
CA ARG A 116 8.43 -2.34 -8.67
C ARG A 116 9.35 -2.59 -9.85
N ASP A 117 10.62 -2.88 -9.59
CA ASP A 117 11.63 -3.11 -10.63
C ASP A 117 11.79 -1.94 -11.62
N GLY A 118 11.56 -0.73 -11.13
CA GLY A 118 11.60 0.49 -11.94
C GLY A 118 10.32 0.75 -12.75
N HIS A 119 9.39 -0.19 -12.80
CA HIS A 119 8.12 -0.10 -13.52
C HIS A 119 7.03 0.39 -12.56
N PRO A 120 6.17 1.34 -12.96
CA PRO A 120 5.06 1.74 -12.12
C PRO A 120 4.16 0.53 -11.85
N THR A 121 3.65 0.41 -10.62
CA THR A 121 2.88 -0.77 -10.20
C THR A 121 1.65 -0.33 -9.43
N LYS A 122 0.52 -0.96 -9.74
CA LYS A 122 -0.75 -0.81 -9.01
C LYS A 122 -0.67 -1.55 -7.69
N TYR A 123 -1.42 -1.11 -6.71
CA TYR A 123 -1.42 -1.75 -5.39
C TYR A 123 -2.73 -1.52 -4.66
N LEU A 124 -3.00 -2.38 -3.69
CA LEU A 124 -4.14 -2.22 -2.79
C LEU A 124 -3.65 -1.85 -1.40
N VAL A 125 -4.29 -0.89 -0.76
CA VAL A 125 -3.92 -0.43 0.59
C VAL A 125 -5.13 -0.34 1.50
N ARG A 126 -4.99 -0.74 2.77
CA ARG A 126 -5.97 -0.45 3.81
C ARG A 126 -5.67 0.89 4.47
N VAL A 127 -6.70 1.71 4.58
CA VAL A 127 -6.67 3.04 5.17
C VAL A 127 -7.62 3.05 6.35
N PRO A 128 -7.12 3.02 7.60
CA PRO A 128 -7.93 3.31 8.77
C PRO A 128 -8.16 4.82 8.86
N VAL A 129 -9.43 5.22 8.86
CA VAL A 129 -9.89 6.59 9.07
C VAL A 129 -10.56 6.64 10.44
N VAL A 130 -10.04 7.48 11.33
CA VAL A 130 -10.60 7.69 12.67
C VAL A 130 -11.23 9.07 12.73
N PHE A 131 -12.46 9.14 13.24
CA PHE A 131 -13.24 10.34 13.47
C PHE A 131 -13.23 10.62 14.97
N GLU A 132 -12.31 11.47 15.42
CA GLU A 132 -12.26 11.92 16.81
C GLU A 132 -12.76 13.36 16.89
N GLU A 133 -13.83 13.58 17.65
CA GLU A 133 -14.27 14.93 17.96
C GLU A 133 -13.29 15.50 18.98
N ARG A 134 -12.36 16.35 18.52
CA ARG A 134 -11.42 17.02 19.42
C ARG A 134 -12.23 17.93 20.36
N PRO A 135 -12.08 17.79 21.69
CA PRO A 135 -12.77 18.62 22.68
C PRO A 135 -12.34 20.08 22.64
#